data_AF-A0A250DP21-F1
#
_entry.id   AF-A0A250DP21-F1
#
_cell.length_a   1.000
_cell.length_b   1.000
_cell.length_c   1.000
_cell.angle_alpha   90.00
_cell.angle_beta   90.00
_cell.angle_gamma   90.00
#
_symmetry.space_group_name_H-M   'P 1'
#
loop_
_entity.id
_entity.type
_entity.pdbx_description
1 polymer ?
#
loop_
_entity_poly.entity_id
_entity_poly.type
_entity_poly.pdbx_seq_one_letter_code
_entity_poly.pdbx_strand_id
1 'polypeptide(L)'
;MNQQIILESLVRALESWVRNASAAELWRVHREGGLGASIHTEGESVVHVRIALDGPPDALSSIGKTDGRLPMTEAFRGANGEAGWGTPPPQGSAEREQWFLSSDVAQEQARQYLLAEVAARRDALVRRVEAWAAGAG
;
A
#
# COMPACT_ATOMS: atom_id res chain seq x y z
N MET A 1 2.91 27.27 0.62
CA MET A 1 2.19 26.05 0.16
C MET A 1 1.40 25.47 1.32
N ASN A 2 0.12 25.10 1.14
CA ASN A 2 -0.73 24.58 2.21
C ASN A 2 -0.47 23.08 2.44
N GLN A 3 -0.09 22.67 3.65
CA GLN A 3 0.15 21.27 4.02
C GLN A 3 -1.06 20.35 3.73
N GLN A 4 -2.29 20.88 3.80
CA GLN A 4 -3.50 20.15 3.45
C GLN A 4 -3.54 19.76 1.97
N ILE A 5 -3.11 20.64 1.06
CA ILE A 5 -3.06 20.36 -0.39
C ILE A 5 -2.05 19.24 -0.67
N ILE A 6 -0.91 19.26 0.03
CA ILE A 6 0.13 18.23 -0.11
C ILE A 6 -0.37 16.89 0.44
N LEU A 7 -1.04 16.91 1.60
CA LEU A 7 -1.62 15.72 2.19
C LEU A 7 -2.65 15.07 1.26
N GLU A 8 -3.57 15.86 0.69
CA GLU A 8 -4.56 15.35 -0.26
C GLU A 8 -3.92 14.83 -1.55
N SER A 9 -2.86 15.49 -2.03
CA SER A 9 -2.08 15.03 -3.17
C SER A 9 -1.37 13.70 -2.87
N LEU A 10 -0.85 13.54 -1.65
CA LEU A 10 -0.23 12.31 -1.18
C LEU A 10 -1.24 11.15 -1.09
N VAL A 11 -2.42 11.40 -0.52
CA VAL A 11 -3.51 10.41 -0.47
C VAL A 11 -3.87 9.96 -1.89
N ARG A 12 -4.12 10.90 -2.81
CA ARG A 12 -4.47 10.58 -4.20
C ARG A 12 -3.38 9.80 -4.91
N ALA A 13 -2.11 10.14 -4.67
CA ALA A 13 -0.97 9.44 -5.25
C ALA A 13 -0.87 7.99 -4.72
N LEU A 14 -1.08 7.77 -3.42
CA LEU A 14 -1.13 6.44 -2.82
C LEU A 14 -2.29 5.60 -3.37
N GLU A 15 -3.49 6.14 -3.38
CA GLU A 15 -4.65 5.44 -3.95
C GLU A 15 -4.46 5.10 -5.43
N SER A 16 -3.89 6.03 -6.20
CA SER A 16 -3.56 5.79 -7.60
C SER A 16 -2.51 4.69 -7.75
N TRP A 17 -1.47 4.70 -6.92
CA TRP A 17 -0.47 3.64 -6.88
C TRP A 17 -1.11 2.29 -6.56
N VAL A 18 -1.95 2.21 -5.53
CA VAL A 18 -2.63 0.96 -5.15
C VAL A 18 -3.52 0.41 -6.27
N ARG A 19 -4.18 1.28 -7.05
CA ARG A 19 -4.99 0.85 -8.21
C ARG A 19 -4.16 0.33 -9.37
N ASN A 20 -2.93 0.83 -9.57
CA ASN A 20 -2.09 0.53 -10.72
C ASN A 20 -0.92 -0.40 -10.43
N ALA A 21 -0.65 -0.72 -9.17
CA ALA A 21 0.45 -1.60 -8.76
C ALA A 21 0.31 -2.98 -9.40
N SER A 22 1.41 -3.54 -9.88
CA SER A 22 1.49 -4.94 -10.33
C SER A 22 1.33 -5.91 -9.16
N ALA A 23 1.03 -7.18 -9.47
CA ALA A 23 0.96 -8.23 -8.45
C ALA A 23 2.29 -8.36 -7.66
N ALA A 24 3.43 -8.23 -8.33
CA ALA A 24 4.74 -8.29 -7.68
C ALA A 24 4.95 -7.12 -6.70
N GLU A 25 4.52 -5.91 -7.06
CA GLU A 25 4.60 -4.74 -6.19
C GLU A 25 3.68 -4.84 -4.98
N LEU A 26 2.43 -5.30 -5.18
CA LEU A 26 1.51 -5.56 -4.08
C LEU A 26 2.09 -6.60 -3.11
N TRP A 27 2.61 -7.71 -3.65
CA TRP A 27 3.22 -8.76 -2.84
C TRP A 27 4.39 -8.23 -2.01
N ARG A 28 5.29 -7.46 -2.64
CA ARG A 28 6.43 -6.84 -1.98
C ARG A 28 5.99 -5.96 -0.81
N VAL A 29 4.99 -5.10 -1.01
CA VAL A 29 4.46 -4.25 0.08
C VAL A 29 3.88 -5.10 1.21
N HIS A 30 3.10 -6.12 0.91
CA HIS A 30 2.54 -6.99 1.94
C HIS A 30 3.60 -7.79 2.71
N ARG A 31 4.70 -8.18 2.04
CA ARG A 31 5.79 -8.94 2.65
C ARG A 31 6.75 -8.06 3.46
N GLU A 32 7.17 -6.94 2.89
CA GLU A 32 8.31 -6.16 3.37
C GLU A 32 7.93 -4.74 3.80
N GLY A 33 6.80 -4.22 3.31
CA GLY A 33 6.46 -2.81 3.35
C GLY A 33 7.25 -2.02 2.30
N GLY A 34 7.73 -0.84 2.68
CA GLY A 34 8.65 -0.06 1.85
C GLY A 34 7.99 0.97 0.94
N LEU A 35 6.69 1.21 1.08
CA LEU A 35 6.07 2.39 0.47
C LEU A 35 6.81 3.65 0.95
N GLY A 36 7.19 4.49 0.00
CA GLY A 36 7.77 5.80 0.24
C GLY A 36 7.19 6.83 -0.72
N ALA A 37 7.27 8.09 -0.33
CA ALA A 37 6.78 9.20 -1.15
C ALA A 37 7.87 10.25 -1.36
N SER A 38 8.00 10.72 -2.61
CA SER A 38 8.78 11.91 -2.96
C SER A 38 7.82 13.04 -3.32
N ILE A 39 7.94 14.16 -2.61
CA ILE A 39 7.10 15.35 -2.79
C ILE A 39 7.96 16.43 -3.43
N HIS A 40 7.58 16.87 -4.62
CA HIS A 40 8.22 17.96 -5.35
C HIS A 40 7.20 19.07 -5.57
N THR A 41 7.63 20.32 -5.44
CA THR A 41 6.78 21.48 -5.71
C THR A 41 7.34 22.24 -6.89
N GLU A 42 6.50 22.52 -7.88
CA GLU A 42 6.84 23.36 -9.03
C GLU A 42 6.11 24.71 -8.88
N GLY A 43 6.90 25.78 -8.70
CA GLY A 43 6.36 27.10 -8.38
C GLY A 43 5.58 27.12 -7.06
N GLU A 44 4.65 28.08 -6.93
CA GLU A 44 3.92 28.32 -5.67
C GLU A 44 2.68 27.43 -5.48
N SER A 45 2.26 26.66 -6.50
CA SER A 45 0.94 26.00 -6.49
C SER A 45 0.90 24.57 -7.03
N VAL A 46 1.95 24.08 -7.69
CA VAL A 46 1.92 22.73 -8.26
C VAL A 46 2.66 21.77 -7.32
N VAL A 47 1.98 20.70 -6.92
CA VAL A 47 2.53 19.64 -6.07
C VAL A 47 2.54 18.34 -6.85
N HIS A 48 3.73 17.77 -7.01
CA HIS A 48 3.95 16.45 -7.60
C HIS A 48 4.33 15.46 -6.51
N VAL A 49 3.50 14.44 -6.31
CA VAL A 49 3.80 13.33 -5.41
C VAL A 49 4.06 12.07 -6.23
N ARG A 50 5.20 11.43 -5.99
CA ARG A 50 5.55 10.14 -6.57
C ARG A 50 5.66 9.10 -5.46
N ILE A 51 4.99 7.96 -5.64
CA ILE A 51 5.10 6.79 -4.76
C ILE A 51 6.11 5.81 -5.36
N ALA A 52 7.00 5.28 -4.52
CA ALA A 52 8.00 4.28 -4.92
C ALA A 52 8.26 3.28 -3.78
N LEU A 53 8.72 2.08 -4.12
CA LEU A 53 9.07 1.02 -3.16
C LEU A 53 10.55 1.00 -2.75
N ASP A 54 11.39 1.75 -3.45
CA ASP A 54 12.84 1.84 -3.22
C ASP A 54 13.24 3.22 -2.64
N GLY A 55 12.27 3.91 -2.04
CA GLY A 55 12.53 5.16 -1.33
C GLY A 55 13.23 4.94 0.01
N PRO A 56 13.84 5.98 0.59
CA PRO A 56 14.34 5.89 1.96
C PRO A 56 13.19 5.54 2.92
N PRO A 57 13.43 4.70 3.94
CA PRO A 57 12.39 4.29 4.87
C PRO A 57 11.83 5.52 5.58
N ASP A 58 10.51 5.69 5.50
CA ASP A 58 9.78 6.81 6.08
C ASP A 58 8.52 6.33 6.81
N ALA A 59 7.69 7.27 7.28
CA ALA A 59 6.45 6.95 8.00
C ALA A 59 5.49 6.06 7.19
N LEU A 60 5.58 6.07 5.85
CA LEU A 60 4.76 5.26 4.95
C LEU A 60 5.27 3.84 4.81
N SER A 61 6.53 3.56 5.15
CA SER A 61 7.15 2.25 4.87
C SER A 61 6.53 1.09 5.66
N SER A 62 5.75 1.38 6.69
CA SER A 62 4.98 0.40 7.44
C SER A 62 3.57 0.17 6.92
N ILE A 63 3.08 1.01 5.99
CA ILE A 63 1.76 0.87 5.38
C ILE A 63 1.77 -0.39 4.51
N GLY A 64 0.75 -1.23 4.67
CA GLY A 64 0.55 -2.42 3.88
C GLY A 64 1.31 -3.64 4.35
N LYS A 65 2.27 -3.46 5.28
CA LYS A 65 3.11 -4.56 5.72
C LYS A 65 2.33 -5.50 6.63
N THR A 66 2.19 -6.74 6.17
CA THR A 66 1.50 -7.82 6.90
C THR A 66 2.39 -9.04 7.13
N ASP A 67 3.69 -8.94 6.81
CA ASP A 67 4.63 -10.08 6.80
C ASP A 67 4.12 -11.25 5.93
N GLY A 68 3.48 -10.90 4.81
CA GLY A 68 2.85 -11.84 3.89
C GLY A 68 1.56 -12.48 4.42
N ARG A 69 1.01 -11.98 5.54
CA ARG A 69 -0.33 -12.31 6.03
C ARG A 69 -1.34 -11.49 5.24
N LEU A 70 -1.67 -11.96 4.05
CA LEU A 70 -2.80 -11.38 3.34
C LEU A 70 -4.04 -11.40 4.23
N PRO A 71 -4.78 -10.29 4.29
CA PRO A 71 -5.97 -10.21 5.13
C PRO A 71 -7.01 -11.22 4.63
N MET A 72 -7.23 -12.27 5.42
CA MET A 72 -8.40 -13.13 5.28
C MET A 72 -9.60 -12.30 5.72
N THR A 73 -10.27 -11.61 4.79
CA THR A 73 -11.58 -11.06 5.10
C THR A 73 -12.58 -12.21 5.27
N GLU A 74 -13.45 -12.10 6.27
CA GLU A 74 -14.53 -13.06 6.60
C GLU A 74 -15.51 -13.35 5.44
N ALA A 75 -15.32 -12.72 4.28
CA ALA A 75 -16.07 -12.93 3.05
C ALA A 75 -15.69 -14.24 2.30
N PHE A 76 -14.66 -14.98 2.72
CA PHE A 76 -14.44 -16.33 2.21
C PHE A 76 -15.23 -17.37 3.01
N ARG A 77 -16.48 -17.59 2.59
CA ARG A 77 -17.27 -18.77 2.97
C ARG A 77 -17.69 -19.49 1.70
N GLY A 78 -16.91 -20.48 1.27
CA GLY A 78 -17.29 -21.36 0.16
C GLY A 78 -18.64 -22.04 0.47
N ALA A 79 -19.51 -22.16 -0.54
CA ALA A 79 -20.90 -22.54 -0.33
C ALA A 79 -21.11 -23.96 0.24
N ASN A 80 -20.11 -24.85 0.18
CA ASN A 80 -20.24 -26.26 0.59
C ASN A 80 -18.97 -26.88 1.19
N GLY A 81 -18.07 -26.11 1.81
CA GLY A 81 -16.86 -26.66 2.45
C GLY A 81 -15.75 -27.13 1.50
N GLU A 82 -15.93 -27.01 0.18
CA GLU A 82 -14.87 -27.19 -0.81
C GLU A 82 -14.22 -25.85 -1.14
N ALA A 83 -12.99 -25.65 -0.65
CA ALA A 83 -12.16 -24.49 -0.95
C ALA A 83 -11.56 -24.62 -2.36
N GLY A 84 -12.36 -24.38 -3.39
CA GLY A 84 -11.88 -24.17 -4.75
C GLY A 84 -11.23 -22.80 -4.86
N TRP A 85 -9.90 -22.76 -5.08
CA TRP A 85 -9.08 -21.55 -5.27
C TRP A 85 -9.26 -20.48 -4.18
N GLY A 86 -9.03 -20.84 -2.91
CA GLY A 86 -9.38 -19.92 -1.82
C GLY A 86 -8.80 -20.18 -0.43
N THR A 87 -7.77 -21.01 -0.32
CA THR A 87 -6.97 -21.11 0.91
C THR A 87 -5.53 -20.73 0.58
N PRO A 88 -4.99 -19.63 1.14
CA PRO A 88 -3.59 -19.28 0.91
C PRO A 88 -2.68 -20.42 1.40
N PRO A 89 -1.60 -20.76 0.68
CA PRO A 89 -0.57 -21.68 1.18
C PRO A 89 -0.05 -21.24 2.55
N PRO A 90 0.54 -22.10 3.39
CA PRO A 90 0.98 -21.74 4.75
C PRO A 90 1.83 -20.46 4.80
N GLN A 91 1.78 -19.73 5.92
CA GLN A 91 2.63 -18.55 6.09
C GLN A 91 4.10 -18.95 6.01
N GLY A 92 4.90 -18.16 5.28
CA GLY A 92 6.33 -18.42 5.08
C GLY A 92 6.65 -19.51 4.06
N SER A 93 5.63 -20.11 3.42
CA SER A 93 5.83 -21.04 2.32
C SER A 93 6.26 -20.32 1.04
N ALA A 94 7.12 -20.96 0.24
CA ALA A 94 7.59 -20.41 -1.04
C ALA A 94 6.45 -20.36 -2.08
N GLU A 95 5.49 -21.26 -1.94
CA GLU A 95 4.31 -21.38 -2.79
C GLU A 95 3.34 -20.21 -2.60
N ARG A 96 3.40 -19.50 -1.47
CA ARG A 96 2.50 -18.38 -1.17
C ARG A 96 2.68 -17.20 -2.13
N GLU A 97 3.91 -16.90 -2.51
CA GLU A 97 4.20 -15.86 -3.50
C GLU A 97 3.62 -16.24 -4.86
N GLN A 98 3.87 -17.46 -5.33
CA GLN A 98 3.35 -17.94 -6.61
C GLN A 98 1.81 -17.98 -6.64
N TRP A 99 1.19 -18.41 -5.55
CA TRP A 99 -0.26 -18.38 -5.39
C TRP A 99 -0.81 -16.94 -5.44
N PHE A 100 -0.18 -15.98 -4.78
CA PHE A 100 -0.61 -14.58 -4.83
C PHE A 100 -0.50 -14.00 -6.25
N LEU A 101 0.64 -14.24 -6.92
CA LEU A 101 0.90 -13.74 -8.27
C LEU A 101 -0.05 -14.33 -9.32
N SER A 102 -0.68 -15.48 -9.03
CA SER A 102 -1.64 -16.16 -9.92
C SER A 102 -3.10 -15.97 -9.53
N SER A 103 -3.41 -15.27 -8.43
CA SER A 103 -4.77 -15.10 -7.90
C SER A 103 -5.23 -13.66 -7.96
N ASP A 104 -6.06 -13.34 -8.95
CA ASP A 104 -6.68 -12.01 -9.08
C ASP A 104 -7.51 -11.62 -7.86
N VAL A 105 -8.18 -12.61 -7.23
CA VAL A 105 -8.96 -12.41 -6.00
C VAL A 105 -8.05 -11.99 -4.85
N ALA A 106 -6.89 -12.65 -4.69
CA ALA A 106 -5.94 -12.29 -3.64
C ALA A 106 -5.35 -10.89 -3.88
N GLN A 107 -5.08 -10.53 -5.14
CA GLN A 107 -4.59 -9.21 -5.52
C GLN A 107 -5.63 -8.12 -5.24
N GLU A 108 -6.90 -8.34 -5.58
CA GLU A 108 -7.98 -7.39 -5.31
C GLU A 108 -8.18 -7.17 -3.79
N GLN A 109 -8.18 -8.24 -3.01
CA GLN A 109 -8.25 -8.13 -1.55
C GLN A 109 -7.04 -7.37 -0.97
N ALA A 110 -5.84 -7.62 -1.49
CA ALA A 110 -4.65 -6.87 -1.11
C ALA A 110 -4.76 -5.37 -1.41
N ARG A 111 -5.38 -4.99 -2.54
CA ARG A 111 -5.66 -3.58 -2.88
C ARG A 111 -6.68 -2.97 -1.92
N GLN A 112 -7.79 -3.65 -1.66
CA GLN A 112 -8.84 -3.16 -0.76
C GLN A 112 -8.30 -2.91 0.65
N TYR A 113 -7.46 -3.81 1.15
CA TYR A 113 -6.78 -3.61 2.42
C TYR A 113 -5.86 -2.39 2.40
N LEU A 114 -5.02 -2.24 1.38
CA LEU A 114 -4.12 -1.09 1.27
C LEU A 114 -4.90 0.23 1.21
N LEU A 115 -6.02 0.29 0.49
CA LEU A 115 -6.89 1.47 0.45
C LEU A 115 -7.47 1.78 1.83
N ALA A 116 -7.97 0.76 2.54
CA ALA A 116 -8.49 0.92 3.90
C ALA A 116 -7.40 1.39 4.88
N GLU A 117 -6.18 0.86 4.75
CA GLU A 117 -5.06 1.23 5.60
C GLU A 117 -4.55 2.64 5.32
N VAL A 118 -4.50 3.07 4.06
CA VAL A 118 -4.19 4.47 3.69
C VAL A 118 -5.20 5.44 4.33
N ALA A 119 -6.49 5.07 4.36
CA ALA A 119 -7.51 5.88 5.03
C ALA A 119 -7.37 5.87 6.56
N ALA A 120 -7.05 4.71 7.15
CA ALA A 120 -6.92 4.54 8.59
C ALA A 120 -5.64 5.17 9.16
N ARG A 121 -4.52 5.09 8.45
CA ARG A 121 -3.20 5.60 8.86
C ARG A 121 -2.94 7.02 8.37
N ARG A 122 -3.97 7.87 8.45
CA ARG A 122 -3.87 9.29 8.08
C ARG A 122 -2.80 10.02 8.90
N ASP A 123 -2.55 9.60 10.14
CA ASP A 123 -1.49 10.13 11.00
C ASP A 123 -0.09 9.93 10.40
N ALA A 124 0.18 8.80 9.74
CA ALA A 124 1.46 8.53 9.09
C ALA A 124 1.65 9.44 7.86
N LEU A 125 0.57 9.69 7.12
CA LEU A 125 0.56 10.63 6.00
C LEU A 125 0.86 12.07 6.45
N VAL A 126 0.23 12.50 7.55
CA VAL A 126 0.48 13.82 8.15
C VAL A 126 1.93 13.94 8.57
N ARG A 127 2.46 12.97 9.33
CA ARG A 127 3.87 12.95 9.75
C ARG A 127 4.83 13.00 8.57
N ARG A 128 4.50 12.36 7.45
CA ARG A 128 5.31 12.41 6.24
C ARG A 128 5.36 13.81 5.62
N VAL A 129 4.22 14.50 5.57
CA VAL A 129 4.12 15.88 5.07
C VAL A 129 4.84 16.85 6.00
N GLU A 130 4.70 16.69 7.32
CA GLU A 130 5.42 17.49 8.31
C GLU A 130 6.94 17.32 8.20
N ALA A 131 7.42 16.08 8.09
CA ALA A 131 8.84 15.79 7.91
C ALA A 131 9.40 16.39 6.60
N TRP A 132 8.61 16.37 5.52
CA TRP A 132 8.97 17.06 4.28
C TRP A 132 9.04 18.57 4.49
N ALA A 133 8.03 19.17 5.14
CA ALA A 133 7.98 20.62 5.37
C ALA A 133 9.14 21.11 6.24
N ALA A 134 9.56 20.31 7.22
CA ALA A 134 10.72 20.61 8.07
C ALA A 134 12.06 20.51 7.33
N GLY A 135 12.16 19.68 6.29
CA GLY A 135 13.37 19.52 5.46
C GLY A 135 13.37 20.34 4.15
N ALA A 136 12.27 21.02 3.83
CA ALA A 136 12.13 21.90 2.66
C ALA A 136 12.56 23.36 2.95
N GLY A 137 13.18 23.60 4.12
CA GLY A 137 13.72 24.89 4.56
C GLY A 137 15.21 25.04 4.32
#